data_AF-A0A7Y7YIN0-F1
#
_entry.id   AF-A0A7Y7YIN0-F1
#
_cell.length_a   1.000
_cell.length_b   1.000
_cell.length_c   1.000
_cell.angle_alpha   90.00
_cell.angle_beta   90.00
_cell.angle_gamma   90.00
#
_symmetry.space_group_name_H-M   'P 1'
#
loop_
_entity.id
_entity.type
_entity.pdbx_description
1 polymer ?
#
loop_
_entity_poly.entity_id
_entity_poly.type
_entity_poly.pdbx_seq_one_letter_code
_entity_poly.pdbx_strand_id
1 'polypeptide(L)'
;MTVATDTLLDALATCDMLEVDGLHAFDFTLDDNRLLIECMDGRAEKRWSFTRAQLKAATFDETRQSWAVSDDSSEYRLVCMSAFSAKEEEDEEHDDA
;
A
#
# COMPACT_ATOMS: atom_id res chain seq x y z
N MET A 1 -9.31 -21.72 1.34
CA MET A 1 -8.07 -20.97 1.58
C MET A 1 -7.81 -20.13 0.35
N THR A 2 -8.32 -18.90 0.33
CA THR A 2 -7.90 -17.92 -0.68
C THR A 2 -6.50 -17.51 -0.29
N VAL A 3 -5.50 -17.94 -1.07
CA VAL A 3 -4.15 -17.39 -0.99
C VAL A 3 -4.29 -15.88 -1.09
N ALA A 4 -4.06 -15.18 0.02
CA ALA A 4 -3.99 -13.73 0.04
C ALA A 4 -2.75 -13.40 -0.77
N THR A 5 -2.93 -13.19 -2.07
CA THR A 5 -1.89 -12.61 -2.90
C THR A 5 -1.71 -11.20 -2.34
N ASP A 6 -0.72 -11.04 -1.47
CA ASP A 6 -0.32 -9.77 -0.88
C ASP A 6 -0.17 -8.80 -2.04
N THR A 7 -1.17 -7.96 -2.21
CA THR A 7 -1.26 -6.98 -3.28
C THR A 7 -1.56 -5.68 -2.59
N LEU A 8 -1.06 -4.59 -3.17
CA LEU A 8 -1.29 -3.25 -2.64
C LEU A 8 -2.79 -2.99 -2.34
N LEU A 9 -3.70 -3.59 -3.12
CA LEU A 9 -5.15 -3.49 -2.90
C LEU A 9 -5.61 -4.10 -1.56
N ASP A 10 -5.05 -5.23 -1.15
CA ASP A 10 -5.36 -5.90 0.11
C ASP A 10 -4.78 -5.13 1.28
N ALA A 11 -3.52 -4.68 1.15
CA ALA A 11 -2.88 -3.80 2.12
C ALA A 11 -3.70 -2.52 2.33
N LEU A 12 -4.17 -1.86 1.26
CA LEU A 12 -5.01 -0.67 1.33
C LEU A 12 -6.38 -0.92 1.98
N ALA A 13 -6.91 -2.15 1.91
CA ALA A 13 -8.20 -2.49 2.52
C ALA A 13 -8.14 -2.53 4.06
N THR A 14 -6.96 -2.77 4.62
CA THR A 14 -6.70 -2.81 6.07
C THR A 14 -5.81 -1.65 6.54
N CYS A 15 -5.48 -0.74 5.63
CA CYS A 15 -4.65 0.43 5.89
C CYS A 15 -5.52 1.56 6.46
N ASP A 16 -5.06 2.18 7.55
CA ASP A 16 -5.66 3.40 8.10
C ASP A 16 -4.90 4.66 7.69
N MET A 17 -3.63 4.53 7.29
CA MET A 17 -2.76 5.66 6.97
C MET A 17 -1.79 5.30 5.83
N LEU A 18 -1.78 6.13 4.78
CA LEU A 18 -0.97 5.90 3.60
C LEU A 18 0.13 6.96 3.51
N GLU A 19 1.37 6.56 3.26
CA GLU A 19 2.45 7.50 2.95
C GLU A 19 2.74 7.47 1.45
N VAL A 20 2.84 8.63 0.79
CA VAL A 20 3.21 8.77 -0.62
C VAL A 20 4.50 9.56 -0.72
N ASP A 21 5.59 8.91 -1.14
CA ASP A 21 6.91 9.54 -1.31
C ASP A 21 7.40 10.32 -0.06
N GLY A 22 7.07 9.84 1.15
CA GLY A 22 7.39 10.51 2.42
C GLY A 22 6.31 11.47 2.95
N LEU A 23 5.19 11.65 2.23
CA LEU A 23 4.07 12.48 2.67
C LEU A 23 2.94 11.63 3.26
N HIS A 24 2.57 11.92 4.51
CA HIS A 24 1.51 11.20 5.22
C HIS A 24 0.12 11.67 4.75
N ALA A 25 -0.59 10.80 4.04
CA ALA A 25 -1.96 10.97 3.61
C ALA A 25 -2.92 10.15 4.50
N PHE A 26 -3.75 10.87 5.25
CA PHE A 26 -4.85 10.29 6.03
C PHE A 26 -6.15 10.24 5.24
N ASP A 27 -6.28 11.09 4.22
CA ASP A 27 -7.46 11.15 3.38
C ASP A 27 -7.15 10.40 2.07
N PHE A 28 -7.65 9.18 1.96
CA PHE A 28 -7.55 8.40 0.73
C PHE A 28 -8.82 7.58 0.54
N THR A 29 -9.21 7.41 -0.72
CA THR A 29 -10.39 6.66 -1.11
C THR A 29 -10.00 5.64 -2.15
N LEU A 30 -10.22 4.37 -1.85
CA LEU A 30 -10.06 3.27 -2.79
C LEU A 30 -11.41 2.93 -3.43
N ASP A 31 -11.56 3.26 -4.71
CA ASP A 31 -12.70 2.85 -5.54
C ASP A 31 -12.41 1.54 -6.31
N ASP A 32 -13.43 1.01 -6.96
CA ASP A 32 -13.34 -0.19 -7.81
C ASP A 32 -12.36 0.00 -9.00
N ASN A 33 -12.19 1.24 -9.46
CA ASN A 33 -11.37 1.58 -10.63
C ASN A 33 -10.02 2.24 -10.30
N ARG A 34 -9.91 2.95 -9.18
CA ARG A 34 -8.72 3.76 -8.84
C ARG A 34 -8.61 4.04 -7.35
N LEU A 35 -7.41 4.37 -6.91
CA LEU A 35 -7.11 4.95 -5.60
C LEU A 35 -6.93 6.46 -5.77
N LEU A 36 -7.62 7.23 -4.94
CA LEU A 36 -7.45 8.67 -4.78
C LEU A 36 -6.80 8.93 -3.42
N ILE A 37 -5.80 9.79 -3.38
CA ILE A 37 -5.06 10.12 -2.17
C ILE A 37 -4.95 11.63 -2.09
N GLU A 38 -5.33 12.21 -0.95
CA GLU A 38 -5.34 13.64 -0.69
C GLU A 38 -4.51 13.93 0.58
N CYS A 39 -3.54 14.82 0.47
CA CYS A 39 -2.63 15.17 1.54
C CYS A 39 -2.38 16.68 1.57
N MET A 40 -2.18 17.24 2.75
CA MET A 40 -1.70 18.62 2.90
C MET A 40 -0.19 18.63 3.20
N ASP A 41 0.60 19.10 2.23
CA ASP A 41 2.00 19.46 2.42
C ASP A 41 2.07 20.92 2.91
N GLY A 42 1.98 21.09 4.24
CA GLY A 42 1.97 22.40 4.89
C GLY A 42 0.72 23.23 4.52
N ARG A 43 0.83 24.07 3.49
CA ARG A 43 -0.29 24.88 2.95
C ARG A 43 -0.71 24.48 1.53
N ALA A 44 -0.01 23.52 0.93
CA ALA A 44 -0.32 23.02 -0.41
C ALA A 44 -1.10 21.71 -0.31
N GLU A 45 -2.20 21.61 -1.04
CA GLU A 45 -2.88 20.34 -1.24
C GLU A 45 -2.14 19.53 -2.33
N LYS A 46 -1.89 18.26 -2.02
CA LYS A 46 -1.33 17.26 -2.91
C LYS A 46 -2.40 16.21 -3.14
N ARG A 47 -2.62 15.86 -4.40
CA ARG A 47 -3.55 14.80 -4.78
C ARG A 47 -2.89 13.85 -5.76
N TRP A 48 -2.97 12.56 -5.45
CA TRP A 48 -2.52 11.49 -6.33
C TRP A 48 -3.70 10.62 -6.74
N SER A 49 -3.62 10.08 -7.94
CA SER A 49 -4.63 9.15 -8.45
C SER A 49 -3.94 8.01 -9.18
N PHE A 50 -4.16 6.78 -8.72
CA PHE A 50 -3.58 5.58 -9.32
C PHE A 50 -4.69 4.65 -9.79
N THR A 51 -4.61 4.19 -11.03
CA THR A 51 -5.58 3.24 -11.59
C THR A 51 -5.37 1.84 -10.98
N ARG A 52 -6.42 1.01 -11.01
CA ARG A 52 -6.36 -0.39 -10.56
C ARG A 52 -5.23 -1.18 -11.25
N ALA A 53 -4.96 -0.88 -12.53
CA ALA A 53 -3.88 -1.52 -13.28
C ALA A 53 -2.50 -1.18 -12.68
N GLN A 54 -2.28 0.09 -12.32
CA GLN A 54 -1.03 0.54 -11.69
C GLN A 54 -0.87 -0.06 -10.29
N LEU A 55 -1.95 -0.11 -9.50
CA LEU A 55 -1.92 -0.73 -8.17
C LEU A 55 -1.62 -2.24 -8.24
N LYS A 56 -2.11 -2.92 -9.27
CA LYS A 56 -1.80 -4.35 -9.50
C LYS A 56 -0.40 -4.58 -10.07
N ALA A 57 0.13 -3.63 -10.84
CA ALA A 57 1.50 -3.64 -11.32
C ALA A 57 2.51 -3.20 -10.26
N ALA A 58 2.02 -2.74 -9.10
CA ALA A 58 2.86 -2.32 -7.99
C ALA A 58 3.71 -3.50 -7.49
N THR A 59 4.98 -3.22 -7.21
CA THR A 59 5.90 -4.23 -6.66
C THR A 59 6.13 -3.95 -5.19
N PHE A 60 5.93 -4.97 -4.34
CA PHE A 60 6.25 -4.86 -2.93
C PHE A 60 7.76 -4.96 -2.69
N ASP A 61 8.31 -3.99 -1.99
CA ASP A 61 9.68 -3.94 -1.50
C ASP A 61 9.65 -4.30 -0.01
N GLU A 62 9.93 -5.56 0.31
CA GLU A 62 9.94 -6.09 1.69
C GLU A 62 10.99 -5.40 2.58
N THR A 63 12.10 -4.94 2.00
CA THR A 63 13.18 -4.28 2.75
C THR A 63 12.72 -2.93 3.27
N ARG A 64 11.86 -2.25 2.52
CA ARG A 64 11.29 -0.95 2.89
C ARG A 64 9.84 -1.02 3.37
N GLN A 65 9.25 -2.21 3.37
CA GLN A 65 7.83 -2.45 3.62
C GLN A 65 6.94 -1.47 2.83
N SER A 66 7.25 -1.30 1.55
CA SER A 66 6.64 -0.26 0.71
C SER A 66 6.35 -0.78 -0.69
N TRP A 67 5.36 -0.20 -1.36
CA TRP A 67 4.96 -0.54 -2.71
C TRP A 67 5.50 0.48 -3.70
N ALA A 68 6.24 0.02 -4.70
CA ALA A 68 6.67 0.83 -5.83
C ALA A 68 5.58 0.82 -6.91
N VAL A 69 4.99 1.99 -7.18
CA VAL A 69 3.97 2.18 -8.21
C VAL A 69 4.53 3.08 -9.30
N SER A 70 4.61 2.56 -10.52
CA SER A 70 4.99 3.36 -11.68
C SER A 70 3.76 4.04 -12.29
N ASP A 71 3.82 5.36 -12.41
CA ASP A 71 2.96 6.16 -13.26
C ASP A 71 3.59 6.37 -14.64
N ASP A 72 2.79 6.85 -15.60
CA ASP A 72 3.22 7.09 -16.99
C ASP A 72 4.50 7.94 -17.09
N SER A 73 4.76 8.79 -16.08
CA SER A 73 5.91 9.70 -16.08
C SER A 73 6.83 9.61 -14.86
N SER A 74 6.43 8.97 -13.75
CA SER A 74 7.17 8.95 -12.49
C SER A 74 6.91 7.68 -11.67
N GLU A 75 7.88 7.23 -10.89
CA GLU A 75 7.67 6.20 -9.86
C GLU A 75 7.29 6.86 -8.53
N TYR A 76 6.31 6.28 -7.84
CA TYR A 76 5.87 6.69 -6.52
C TYR A 76 6.01 5.53 -5.54
N ARG A 77 6.37 5.87 -4.30
CA ARG A 77 6.42 4.90 -3.20
C ARG A 77 5.21 5.07 -2.30
N LEU A 78 4.46 3.98 -2.12
CA LEU A 78 3.32 3.91 -1.23
C LEU A 78 3.64 3.05 -0.01
N VAL A 79 3.53 3.59 1.19
CA VAL A 79 3.69 2.82 2.44
C VAL A 79 2.34 2.73 3.12
N CYS A 80 1.80 1.52 3.22
CA CYS A 80 0.59 1.27 3.98
C CYS A 80 0.97 1.10 5.46
N MET A 81 0.62 2.06 6.30
CA MET A 81 0.81 1.96 7.74
C MET A 81 -0.49 1.45 8.37
N SER A 82 -0.63 0.13 8.44
CA SER A 82 -1.68 -0.51 9.23
C SER A 82 -1.22 -0.67 10.68
N ALA A 83 -2.16 -0.52 11.63
CA ALA A 83 -1.90 -0.82 13.03
C ALA A 83 -1.64 -2.31 13.30
N PHE A 84 -1.95 -3.17 12.31
CA PHE A 84 -1.78 -4.61 12.36
C PHE A 84 -1.02 -5.09 11.12
N SER A 85 0.29 -4.88 11.11
CA SER A 85 1.21 -5.69 10.31
C SER A 85 2.00 -6.60 11.26
N ALA A 86 1.26 -7.37 12.06
CA ALA A 86 1.79 -8.66 12.46
C ALA A 86 1.87 -9.46 11.16
N LYS A 87 3.07 -9.53 10.57
CA LYS A 87 3.41 -10.65 9.71
C LYS A 87 3.06 -11.88 10.57
N GLU A 88 1.97 -12.55 10.27
CA GLU A 88 1.84 -13.95 10.69
C GLU A 88 2.87 -14.68 9.84
N GLU A 89 4.11 -14.65 10.33
CA GLU A 89 5.07 -15.70 10.07
C GLU A 89 4.40 -16.95 10.65
N GLU A 90 3.60 -17.64 9.82
CA GLU A 90 3.22 -19.02 10.08
C GLU A 90 4.53 -19.82 10.04
N ASP A 91 5.29 -19.77 11.14
CA ASP A 91 6.43 -20.64 11.36
C ASP A 91 5.88 -22.06 11.38
N GLU A 92 6.14 -22.72 10.25
CA GLU A 92 5.75 -24.07 9.91
C GLU A 92 6.06 -25.00 11.09
N GLU A 93 5.01 -25.64 11.60
CA GLU A 93 4.99 -26.70 12.61
C GLU A 93 6.24 -27.61 12.53
N HIS A 94 7.21 -27.44 13.43
CA HIS A 94 8.28 -28.42 13.61
C HIS A 94 7.87 -29.44 14.68
N ASP A 95 7.19 -30.47 14.18
CA ASP A 95 7.39 -31.92 14.40
C ASP A 95 7.77 -32.41 15.82
N ASP A 96 6.89 -33.29 16.32
CA ASP A 96 7.04 -34.33 17.35
C ASP A 96 8.48 -34.68 17.81
N ALA A 97 8.72 -34.65 19.13
CA ALA A 97 9.75 -35.47 19.81
C ALA A 97 9.42 -35.74 21.29
#